data_AF-A0A2R4UPD1-F1
#
_entry.id   AF-A0A2R4UPD1-F1
#
_cell.length_a   1.000
_cell.length_b   1.000
_cell.length_c   1.000
_cell.angle_alpha   90.00
_cell.angle_beta   90.00
_cell.angle_gamma   90.00
#
_symmetry.space_group_name_H-M   'P 1'
#
loop_
_entity.id
_entity.type
_entity.pdbx_description
1 polymer ?
#
loop_
_entity_poly.entity_id
_entity_poly.type
_entity_poly.pdbx_seq_one_letter_code
_entity_poly.pdbx_strand_id
1 'polypeptide(L)'
;MSSIILALIGGAILGIAVVGYLYVNGRIAGISGLLAQVLQPKSLLNNPAFWFLSGLFIIPFIYQLFVEPEIVIKSSPIGLIIAGILVGFGTRLGSGCTSGHGICGMSRLSVRSIVATVTFMLAGIVTVFVIRHILGVAI
;
A
#
# COMPACT_ATOMS: atom_id res chain seq x y z
N MET A 1 -23.15 12.96 -0.23
CA MET A 1 -23.56 11.93 -1.23
C MET A 1 -22.50 11.71 -2.31
N SER A 2 -21.84 12.75 -2.82
CA SER A 2 -20.71 12.62 -3.78
C SER A 2 -19.55 11.74 -3.28
N SER A 3 -19.22 11.80 -1.99
CA SER A 3 -18.09 11.07 -1.39
C SER A 3 -18.23 9.55 -1.42
N ILE A 4 -19.45 9.03 -1.25
CA ILE A 4 -19.71 7.58 -1.27
C ILE A 4 -19.54 7.02 -2.67
N ILE A 5 -20.05 7.74 -3.68
CA ILE A 5 -19.92 7.34 -5.08
C ILE A 5 -18.44 7.31 -5.49
N LEU A 6 -17.66 8.33 -5.10
CA LEU A 6 -16.21 8.37 -5.34
C LEU A 6 -15.47 7.21 -4.67
N ALA A 7 -15.81 6.89 -3.41
CA ALA A 7 -15.22 5.75 -2.71
C ALA A 7 -15.56 4.41 -3.39
N LEU A 8 -16.80 4.26 -3.87
CA LEU A 8 -17.24 3.07 -4.59
C LEU A 8 -16.51 2.91 -5.92
N ILE A 9 -16.39 3.99 -6.70
CA ILE A 9 -15.67 4.01 -7.98
C ILE A 9 -14.19 3.69 -7.76
N GLY A 10 -13.55 4.34 -6.79
CA GLY A 10 -12.14 4.07 -6.45
C GLY A 10 -11.92 2.62 -6.02
N GLY A 11 -12.81 2.09 -5.18
CA GLY A 11 -12.78 0.68 -4.77
C GLY A 11 -12.97 -0.29 -5.94
N ALA A 12 -13.90 0.01 -6.85
CA ALA A 12 -14.13 -0.80 -8.06
C ALA A 12 -12.90 -0.80 -8.98
N ILE A 13 -12.26 0.35 -9.21
CA ILE A 13 -11.04 0.47 -10.03
C ILE A 13 -9.89 -0.34 -9.40
N LEU A 14 -9.69 -0.22 -8.08
CA LEU A 14 -8.68 -1.02 -7.38
C LEU A 14 -8.98 -2.52 -7.48
N GLY A 15 -10.24 -2.93 -7.34
CA GLY A 15 -10.68 -4.31 -7.49
C GLY A 15 -10.38 -4.86 -8.88
N ILE A 16 -10.74 -4.12 -9.94
CA ILE A 16 -10.44 -4.48 -11.33
C ILE A 16 -8.94 -4.62 -11.55
N ALA A 17 -8.14 -3.68 -11.05
CA ALA A 17 -6.68 -3.71 -11.21
C ALA A 17 -6.04 -4.95 -10.52
N VAL A 18 -6.47 -5.25 -9.30
CA VAL A 18 -5.95 -6.39 -8.52
C VAL A 18 -6.38 -7.73 -9.12
N VAL A 19 -7.64 -7.84 -9.55
CA VAL A 19 -8.17 -9.04 -10.20
C VAL A 19 -7.51 -9.25 -11.56
N GLY A 20 -7.37 -8.18 -12.36
CA GLY A 20 -6.65 -8.23 -13.64
C GLY A 20 -5.22 -8.71 -13.47
N TYR A 21 -4.50 -8.21 -12.45
CA TYR A 21 -3.15 -8.69 -12.14
C TYR A 21 -3.14 -10.18 -11.74
N LEU A 22 -4.13 -10.63 -10.96
CA LEU A 22 -4.29 -12.04 -10.60
C LEU A 22 -4.52 -12.93 -11.83
N TYR A 23 -5.34 -12.49 -12.79
CA TYR A 23 -5.58 -13.25 -14.03
C TYR A 23 -4.35 -13.33 -14.92
N VAL A 24 -3.59 -12.24 -15.06
CA VAL A 24 -2.41 -12.19 -15.93
C VAL A 24 -1.23 -12.94 -15.32
N ASN A 25 -1.00 -12.80 -14.01
CA ASN A 25 0.22 -13.30 -13.36
C ASN A 25 -0.02 -14.54 -12.47
N GLY A 26 -1.26 -14.96 -12.26
CA GLY A 26 -1.63 -16.07 -11.36
C GLY A 26 -1.32 -15.82 -9.89
N ARG A 27 -0.93 -14.58 -9.53
CA ARG A 27 -0.45 -14.19 -8.20
C ARG A 27 -1.24 -12.99 -7.69
N ILE A 28 -1.41 -12.96 -6.37
CA ILE A 28 -2.10 -11.88 -5.68
C ILE A 28 -1.26 -10.58 -5.71
N ALA A 29 -1.91 -9.44 -5.94
CA ALA A 29 -1.28 -8.12 -5.97
C ALA A 29 -0.96 -7.59 -4.55
N GLY A 30 0.22 -7.91 -4.03
CA GLY A 30 0.77 -7.33 -2.80
C GLY A 30 2.00 -6.48 -3.09
N ILE A 31 1.98 -5.17 -2.80
CA ILE A 31 3.06 -4.23 -3.19
C ILE A 31 4.44 -4.70 -2.70
N SER A 32 4.55 -5.12 -1.43
CA SER A 32 5.81 -5.66 -0.89
C SER A 32 6.26 -6.96 -1.57
N GLY A 33 5.32 -7.77 -2.07
CA GLY A 33 5.61 -8.96 -2.86
C GLY A 33 5.99 -8.65 -4.30
N LEU A 34 5.39 -7.63 -4.91
CA LEU A 34 5.73 -7.14 -6.24
C LEU A 34 7.14 -6.54 -6.24
N LEU A 35 7.45 -5.69 -5.24
CA LEU A 35 8.77 -5.08 -5.10
C LEU A 35 9.86 -6.15 -4.99
N ALA A 36 9.62 -7.18 -4.18
CA ALA A 36 10.56 -8.29 -4.05
C ALA A 36 10.71 -9.13 -5.32
N GLN A 37 9.66 -9.27 -6.15
CA GLN A 37 9.75 -9.93 -7.45
C GLN A 37 10.60 -9.11 -8.43
N VAL A 38 10.50 -7.79 -8.39
CA VAL A 38 11.30 -6.88 -9.22
C VAL A 38 12.78 -6.89 -8.81
N LEU A 39 13.07 -7.07 -7.52
CA LEU A 39 14.43 -7.16 -7.00
C LEU A 39 15.14 -8.51 -7.27
N GLN A 40 14.43 -9.51 -7.80
CA GLN A 40 15.06 -10.79 -8.19
C GLN A 40 15.79 -10.65 -9.53
N PRO A 41 16.93 -11.33 -9.74
CA PRO A 41 17.80 -11.19 -10.93
C PRO A 41 17.24 -11.82 -12.22
N LYS A 42 15.92 -11.90 -12.38
CA LYS A 42 15.26 -12.30 -13.64
C LYS A 42 15.01 -11.07 -14.53
N SER A 43 14.72 -11.29 -15.81
CA SER A 43 14.40 -10.22 -16.77
C SER A 43 13.36 -9.24 -16.20
N LEU A 44 13.80 -8.01 -15.96
CA LEU A 44 13.02 -6.94 -15.32
C LEU A 44 11.79 -6.55 -16.16
N LEU A 45 11.97 -6.41 -17.48
CA LEU A 45 10.94 -5.94 -18.41
C LEU A 45 9.87 -6.99 -18.71
N ASN A 46 10.21 -8.28 -18.58
CA ASN A 46 9.24 -9.36 -18.75
C ASN A 46 8.45 -9.63 -17.46
N ASN A 47 8.75 -8.94 -16.36
CA ASN A 47 8.07 -9.13 -15.10
C ASN A 47 6.82 -8.22 -15.00
N PRO A 48 5.60 -8.77 -14.94
CA PRO A 48 4.38 -7.96 -14.79
C PRO A 48 4.38 -7.09 -13.53
N ALA A 49 5.13 -7.50 -12.49
CA ALA A 49 5.29 -6.70 -11.27
C ALA A 49 5.97 -5.34 -11.54
N PHE A 50 6.91 -5.29 -12.49
CA PHE A 50 7.58 -4.05 -12.87
C PHE A 50 6.57 -3.07 -13.48
N TRP A 51 5.77 -3.51 -14.44
CA TRP A 51 4.75 -2.68 -15.08
C TRP A 51 3.68 -2.18 -14.11
N PHE A 52 3.24 -3.05 -13.19
CA PHE A 52 2.28 -2.65 -12.15
C PHE A 52 2.85 -1.57 -11.21
N LEU A 53 4.08 -1.75 -10.74
CA LEU A 53 4.73 -0.78 -9.85
C LEU A 53 5.07 0.53 -10.56
N SER A 54 5.50 0.47 -11.82
CA SER A 54 5.73 1.65 -12.64
C SER A 54 4.44 2.45 -12.83
N GLY A 55 3.32 1.78 -13.10
CA GLY A 55 2.01 2.44 -13.16
C GLY A 55 1.63 3.11 -11.83
N LEU A 56 1.80 2.40 -10.71
CA LEU A 56 1.54 2.93 -9.36
C LEU A 56 2.41 4.16 -9.04
N PHE A 57 3.67 4.15 -9.49
CA PHE A 57 4.62 5.22 -9.24
C PHE A 57 4.42 6.43 -10.17
N ILE A 58 4.12 6.21 -11.45
CA ILE A 58 4.02 7.26 -12.47
C ILE A 58 2.68 8.01 -12.38
N ILE A 59 1.58 7.32 -12.05
CA ILE A 59 0.24 7.92 -12.12
C ILE A 59 0.04 9.16 -11.23
N PRO A 60 0.60 9.29 -10.00
CA PRO A 60 0.46 10.50 -9.20
C PRO A 60 1.13 11.72 -9.85
N PHE A 61 2.25 11.53 -10.55
CA PHE A 61 2.94 12.62 -11.28
C PHE A 61 2.15 13.07 -12.51
N ILE A 62 1.50 12.13 -13.22
CA ILE A 62 0.58 12.49 -14.31
C ILE A 62 -0.63 13.24 -13.76
N TYR A 63 -1.19 12.78 -12.64
CA TYR A 63 -2.36 13.40 -12.01
C TYR A 63 -2.07 14.85 -11.58
N GLN A 64 -0.84 15.13 -11.12
CA GLN A 64 -0.40 16.47 -10.75
C GLN A 64 -0.48 17.50 -11.90
N LEU A 65 -0.47 17.06 -13.17
CA LEU A 65 -0.63 17.97 -14.32
C LEU A 65 -2.06 18.51 -14.46
N PHE A 66 -3.05 17.85 -13.85
CA PHE A 66 -4.46 18.21 -13.95
C PHE A 66 -5.01 18.85 -12.67
N VAL A 67 -4.42 18.49 -11.53
CA VAL A 67 -4.85 18.94 -10.20
C VAL A 67 -3.60 19.23 -9.39
N GLU A 68 -3.48 20.43 -8.82
CA GLU A 68 -2.39 20.75 -7.89
C GLU A 68 -2.69 20.14 -6.52
N PRO A 69 -1.97 19.09 -6.09
CA PRO A 69 -2.17 18.52 -4.77
C PRO A 69 -1.47 19.39 -3.71
N GLU A 70 -2.15 19.70 -2.62
CA GLU A 70 -1.49 20.29 -1.45
C GLU A 70 -0.58 19.24 -0.77
N ILE A 71 0.72 19.29 -1.07
CA ILE A 71 1.71 18.40 -0.47
C ILE A 71 2.23 19.05 0.81
N VAL A 72 1.63 18.71 1.95
CA VAL A 72 2.07 19.19 3.26
C VAL A 72 2.86 18.07 3.96
N ILE A 73 4.19 18.07 3.79
CA ILE A 73 5.09 17.16 4.52
C ILE A 73 5.48 17.84 5.82
N LYS A 74 4.86 17.40 6.92
CA LYS A 74 5.16 17.90 8.28
C LYS A 74 6.16 17.03 9.05
N SER A 75 6.59 15.91 8.45
CA SER A 75 7.55 14.97 9.05
C SER A 75 9.00 15.29 8.68
N SER A 76 9.94 15.02 9.59
CA SER A 76 11.37 15.16 9.29
C SER A 76 11.85 14.10 8.29
N PRO A 77 12.83 14.40 7.41
CA PRO A 77 13.37 13.43 6.46
C PRO A 77 13.91 12.16 7.13
N ILE A 78 14.54 12.32 8.31
CA ILE A 78 15.05 11.20 9.11
C ILE A 78 13.90 10.32 9.60
N GLY A 79 12.80 10.92 10.06
CA GLY A 79 11.60 10.19 10.47
C GLY A 79 11.01 9.35 9.33
N LEU A 80 10.98 9.89 8.11
CA LEU A 80 10.51 9.16 6.92
C LEU A 80 11.41 7.97 6.58
N ILE A 81 12.73 8.11 6.67
CA ILE A 81 13.68 7.01 6.44
C ILE A 81 13.46 5.89 7.47
N ILE A 82 13.39 6.25 8.76
CA ILE A 82 13.15 5.28 9.84
C ILE A 82 11.81 4.58 9.64
N ALA A 83 10.74 5.33 9.33
CA ALA A 83 9.43 4.77 9.05
C ALA A 83 9.48 3.80 7.86
N GLY A 84 10.18 4.13 6.77
CA GLY A 84 10.34 3.27 5.61
C GLY A 84 11.04 1.95 5.95
N ILE A 85 12.11 1.99 6.76
CA ILE A 85 12.82 0.79 7.23
C ILE A 85 11.91 -0.09 8.09
N LEU A 86 11.21 0.51 9.06
CA LEU A 86 10.29 -0.21 9.96
C LEU A 86 9.14 -0.85 9.18
N VAL A 87 8.55 -0.14 8.22
CA VAL A 87 7.49 -0.68 7.34
C VAL A 87 8.05 -1.80 6.47
N GLY A 88 9.23 -1.62 5.87
CA GLY A 88 9.89 -2.65 5.06
C GLY A 88 10.11 -3.94 5.85
N PHE A 89 10.72 -3.83 7.04
CA PHE A 89 10.93 -4.95 7.95
C PHE A 89 9.61 -5.59 8.41
N GLY A 90 8.65 -4.77 8.85
CA GLY A 90 7.35 -5.22 9.34
C GLY A 90 6.55 -5.97 8.27
N THR A 91 6.55 -5.50 7.02
CA THR A 91 5.87 -6.20 5.92
C THR A 91 6.51 -7.54 5.58
N ARG A 92 7.80 -7.75 5.87
CA ARG A 92 8.43 -9.07 5.76
C ARG A 92 8.08 -9.98 6.91
N LEU A 93 8.15 -9.48 8.14
CA LEU A 93 7.73 -10.25 9.31
C LEU A 93 6.27 -10.71 9.19
N GLY A 94 5.39 -9.81 8.72
CA GLY A 94 3.97 -10.10 8.47
C GLY A 94 3.69 -10.93 7.22
N SER A 95 4.71 -11.38 6.47
CA SER A 95 4.56 -12.10 5.18
C SER A 95 3.70 -11.36 4.14
N GLY A 96 3.65 -10.03 4.19
CA GLY A 96 2.86 -9.21 3.28
C GLY A 96 2.57 -7.81 3.84
N CYS A 97 1.94 -6.98 3.01
CA CYS A 97 1.55 -5.61 3.34
C CYS A 97 0.02 -5.48 3.43
N THR A 98 -0.46 -4.27 3.72
CA THR A 98 -1.89 -3.93 3.77
C THR A 98 -2.60 -4.10 2.44
N SER A 99 -1.94 -3.89 1.29
CA SER A 99 -2.56 -4.15 -0.01
C SER A 99 -2.81 -5.65 -0.25
N GLY A 100 -1.88 -6.51 0.20
CA GLY A 100 -1.99 -7.96 0.07
C GLY A 100 -2.99 -8.56 1.06
N HIS A 101 -2.85 -8.28 2.36
CA HIS A 101 -3.75 -8.81 3.38
C HIS A 101 -5.11 -8.11 3.38
N GLY A 102 -5.12 -6.79 3.24
CA GLY A 102 -6.33 -5.98 3.28
C GLY A 102 -7.17 -6.11 2.02
N ILE A 103 -6.66 -5.66 0.86
CA ILE A 103 -7.45 -5.65 -0.38
C ILE A 103 -7.69 -7.08 -0.86
N CYS A 104 -6.63 -7.86 -1.07
CA CYS A 104 -6.77 -9.17 -1.70
C CYS A 104 -7.17 -10.29 -0.71
N GLY A 105 -6.58 -10.26 0.49
CA GLY A 105 -6.75 -11.31 1.50
C GLY A 105 -8.13 -11.29 2.16
N MET A 106 -8.64 -10.11 2.54
CA MET A 106 -9.99 -9.99 3.11
C MET A 106 -11.08 -10.31 2.07
N SER A 107 -10.89 -9.90 0.81
CA SER A 107 -11.82 -10.24 -0.29
C SER A 107 -11.94 -11.75 -0.54
N ARG A 108 -10.92 -12.53 -0.16
CA ARG A 108 -10.92 -14.00 -0.23
C ARG A 108 -11.35 -14.66 1.09
N LEU A 109 -11.86 -13.90 2.04
CA LEU A 109 -12.30 -14.36 3.37
C LEU A 109 -11.21 -15.14 4.14
N SER A 110 -9.94 -14.78 3.94
CA SER A 110 -8.82 -15.40 4.65
C SER A 110 -8.76 -14.92 6.11
N VAL A 111 -8.99 -15.81 7.06
CA VAL A 111 -8.89 -15.51 8.51
C VAL A 111 -7.52 -14.93 8.87
N ARG A 112 -6.44 -15.52 8.33
CA ARG A 112 -5.07 -15.00 8.51
C ARG A 112 -4.95 -13.54 8.07
N SER A 113 -5.56 -13.19 6.96
CA SER A 113 -5.48 -11.85 6.39
C SER A 113 -6.35 -10.84 7.13
N ILE A 114 -7.49 -11.27 7.66
CA ILE A 114 -8.33 -10.46 8.53
C ILE A 114 -7.56 -10.13 9.82
N VAL A 115 -6.98 -11.13 10.49
CA VAL A 115 -6.19 -10.94 11.71
C VAL A 115 -4.99 -10.03 11.48
N ALA A 116 -4.25 -10.23 10.39
CA ALA A 116 -3.13 -9.37 10.03
C ALA A 116 -3.57 -7.91 9.81
N THR A 117 -4.67 -7.69 9.09
CA THR A 117 -5.18 -6.35 8.79
C THR A 117 -5.66 -5.63 10.06
N VAL A 118 -6.39 -6.33 10.93
CA VAL A 118 -6.82 -5.78 12.24
C VAL A 118 -5.60 -5.41 13.08
N THR A 119 -4.57 -6.26 13.11
CA THR A 119 -3.32 -5.99 13.86
C THR A 119 -2.60 -4.76 13.32
N PHE A 120 -2.46 -4.62 12.00
CA PHE A 120 -1.83 -3.44 11.38
C PHE A 120 -2.61 -2.16 11.68
N MET A 121 -3.94 -2.20 11.60
CA MET A 121 -4.78 -1.04 11.92
C MET A 121 -4.69 -0.65 13.39
N LEU A 122 -4.75 -1.63 14.31
CA LEU A 122 -4.58 -1.38 15.74
C LEU A 122 -3.21 -0.78 16.06
N ALA A 123 -2.13 -1.35 15.49
CA ALA A 123 -0.78 -0.80 15.67
C ALA A 123 -0.68 0.65 15.15
N GLY A 124 -1.28 0.95 14.00
CA GLY A 124 -1.34 2.31 13.46
C GLY A 124 -2.09 3.27 14.37
N ILE A 125 -3.28 2.88 14.87
CA ILE A 125 -4.08 3.66 15.81
C ILE A 125 -3.29 3.96 17.08
N VAL A 126 -2.69 2.93 17.69
CA VAL A 126 -1.89 3.06 18.92
C VAL A 126 -0.68 3.96 18.67
N THR A 127 0.03 3.77 17.56
CA THR A 127 1.22 4.58 17.21
C THR A 127 0.85 6.06 17.07
N VAL A 128 -0.22 6.38 16.34
CA VAL A 128 -0.70 7.76 16.19
C VAL A 128 -1.13 8.32 17.54
N PHE A 129 -1.86 7.55 18.35
CA PHE A 129 -2.30 7.99 19.68
C PHE A 129 -1.10 8.35 20.57
N VAL A 130 -0.10 7.47 20.65
CA VAL A 130 1.12 7.70 21.44
C VAL A 130 1.87 8.94 20.94
N ILE A 131 2.08 9.06 19.64
CA ILE A 131 2.87 10.17 19.09
C ILE A 131 2.16 11.51 19.27
N ARG A 132 0.86 11.59 18.97
CA ARG A 132 0.10 12.85 19.06
C ARG A 132 -0.24 13.26 20.49
N HIS A 133 -0.67 12.32 21.33
CA HIS A 133 -1.24 12.65 22.64
C HIS A 133 -0.28 12.45 23.81
N ILE A 134 0.66 11.50 23.71
CA ILE A 134 1.60 11.23 24.82
C ILE A 134 2.91 11.99 24.60
N LEU A 135 3.49 11.89 23.40
CA LEU A 135 4.76 12.54 23.08
C LEU A 135 4.61 14.01 22.68
N GLY A 136 3.38 14.46 22.38
CA GLY A 136 3.10 15.84 22.00
C GLY A 136 3.77 16.29 20.70
N VAL A 137 4.19 15.34 19.84
CA VAL A 137 4.86 15.67 18.58
C VAL A 137 3.80 16.09 17.58
N ALA A 138 3.82 17.37 17.20
CA ALA A 138 3.00 17.90 16.11
C ALA A 138 3.59 17.43 14.77
N ILE A 139 3.15 16.25 14.31
CA ILE A 139 3.21 15.87 12.89
C ILE A 139 2.03 16.52 12.18
#